data_AF-A0A7V9ZDR5-F1
#
_entry.id   AF-A0A7V9ZDR5-F1
#
_cell.length_a   1.000
_cell.length_b   1.000
_cell.length_c   1.000
_cell.angle_alpha   90.00
_cell.angle_beta   90.00
_cell.angle_gamma   90.00
#
_symmetry.space_group_name_H-M   'P 1'
#
loop_
_entity.id
_entity.type
_entity.pdbx_description
1 polymer ?
#
loop_
_entity_poly.entity_id
_entity_poly.type
_entity_poly.pdbx_seq_one_letter_code
_entity_poly.pdbx_strand_id
1 'polypeptide(L)'
;MDAEQEKIAFDKVVRHHVYDYVMQEGLLPTIAETSSALARSPGDVRDSFQRLADGHILVLQKGSGEILMANPFSAVPTPFLVKAGGRSYYGNCIWDAMGIPAMLKQDAVIEASCGCCSTAMNLKVTNGSLGEAHGIVHFAIPAAHWWDDIVFN
;
A
#
# COMPACT_ATOMS: atom_id res chain seq x y z
N MET A 1 26.54 19.07 -2.04
CA MET A 1 26.03 17.75 -1.63
C MET A 1 26.39 16.78 -2.73
N ASP A 2 26.71 15.54 -2.40
CA ASP A 2 26.90 14.48 -3.40
C ASP A 2 25.57 14.21 -4.12
N ALA A 3 25.62 13.91 -5.41
CA ALA A 3 24.45 13.65 -6.25
C ALA A 3 23.67 12.42 -5.75
N GLU A 4 24.35 11.45 -5.13
CA GLU A 4 23.69 10.29 -4.51
C GLU A 4 22.92 10.68 -3.24
N GLN A 5 23.49 11.54 -2.42
CA GLN A 5 22.83 12.05 -1.22
C GLN A 5 21.56 12.84 -1.54
N GLU A 6 21.57 13.59 -2.65
CA GLU A 6 20.41 14.31 -3.16
C GLU A 6 19.30 13.37 -3.64
N LYS A 7 19.64 12.29 -4.35
CA LYS A 7 18.67 11.25 -4.76
C LYS A 7 18.01 10.59 -3.55
N ILE A 8 18.81 10.19 -2.55
CA ILE A 8 18.29 9.58 -1.31
C ILE A 8 17.37 10.55 -0.56
N ALA A 9 17.74 11.83 -0.49
CA ALA A 9 16.89 12.84 0.13
C ALA A 9 15.57 13.01 -0.63
N PHE A 10 15.62 13.02 -1.96
CA PHE A 10 14.44 13.11 -2.80
C PHE A 10 13.52 11.89 -2.67
N ASP A 11 14.08 10.67 -2.67
CA ASP A 11 13.29 9.44 -2.53
C ASP A 11 12.54 9.38 -1.19
N LYS A 12 13.11 9.94 -0.11
CA LYS A 12 12.42 10.11 1.17
C LYS A 12 11.23 11.06 1.08
N VAL A 13 11.38 12.17 0.36
CA VAL A 13 10.29 13.14 0.12
C VAL A 13 9.18 12.50 -0.71
N VAL A 14 9.53 11.79 -1.78
CA VAL A 14 8.57 11.08 -2.64
C VAL A 14 7.82 10.02 -1.83
N ARG A 15 8.53 9.19 -1.04
CA ARG A 15 7.90 8.21 -0.16
C ARG A 15 6.90 8.87 0.79
N HIS A 16 7.30 9.93 1.49
CA HIS A 16 6.41 10.61 2.44
C HIS A 16 5.16 11.14 1.74
N HIS A 17 5.33 11.76 0.57
CA HIS A 17 4.21 12.25 -0.24
C HIS A 17 3.25 11.13 -0.63
N VAL A 18 3.74 9.97 -1.07
CA VAL A 18 2.89 8.82 -1.44
C VAL A 18 1.99 8.40 -0.28
N TYR A 19 2.56 8.25 0.92
CA TYR A 19 1.79 7.82 2.11
C TYR A 19 0.83 8.92 2.60
N ASP A 20 1.25 10.19 2.61
CA ASP A 20 0.35 11.30 2.95
C ASP A 20 -0.83 11.37 1.99
N TYR A 21 -0.56 11.26 0.68
CA TYR A 21 -1.58 11.35 -0.36
C TYR A 21 -2.62 10.25 -0.22
N VAL A 22 -2.20 8.99 -0.09
CA VAL A 22 -3.15 7.88 0.06
C VAL A 22 -3.92 7.95 1.36
N MET A 23 -3.32 8.39 2.47
CA MET A 23 -4.04 8.60 3.73
C MET A 23 -5.06 9.73 3.64
N GLN A 24 -4.79 10.75 2.82
CA GLN A 24 -5.68 11.88 2.62
C GLN A 24 -6.77 11.62 1.59
N GLU A 25 -6.50 10.88 0.52
CA GLU A 25 -7.40 10.71 -0.63
C GLU A 25 -8.03 9.31 -0.73
N GLY A 26 -7.42 8.29 -0.13
CA GLY A 26 -7.84 6.89 -0.26
C GLY A 26 -7.37 6.20 -1.54
N LEU A 27 -6.55 6.87 -2.35
CA LEU A 27 -5.98 6.36 -3.59
C LEU A 27 -4.48 6.67 -3.63
N LEU A 28 -3.70 5.84 -4.30
CA LEU A 28 -2.27 6.11 -4.51
C LEU A 28 -2.08 7.19 -5.58
N PRO A 29 -1.12 8.11 -5.41
CA PRO A 29 -0.87 9.13 -6.40
C PRO A 29 -0.18 8.54 -7.63
N THR A 30 -0.53 9.07 -8.79
CA THR A 30 0.16 8.83 -10.05
C THR A 30 1.49 9.57 -10.11
N ILE A 31 2.32 9.21 -11.09
CA ILE A 31 3.53 9.96 -11.44
C ILE A 31 3.18 11.43 -11.74
N ALA A 32 2.08 11.69 -12.43
CA ALA A 32 1.65 13.04 -12.79
C ALA A 32 1.23 13.88 -11.58
N GLU A 33 0.44 13.31 -10.67
CA GLU A 33 0.04 13.98 -9.42
C GLU A 33 1.26 14.26 -8.53
N THR A 34 2.16 13.28 -8.39
CA THR A 34 3.39 13.42 -7.61
C THR A 34 4.34 14.47 -8.22
N SER A 35 4.48 14.48 -9.54
CA SER A 35 5.27 15.46 -10.30
C SER A 35 4.75 16.88 -10.06
N SER A 36 3.43 17.07 -10.16
CA SER A 36 2.78 18.35 -9.89
C SER A 36 2.95 18.78 -8.44
N ALA A 37 2.73 17.87 -7.48
CA ALA A 37 2.78 18.19 -6.05
C ALA A 37 4.19 18.55 -5.56
N LEU A 38 5.23 17.91 -6.12
CA LEU A 38 6.61 18.10 -5.70
C LEU A 38 7.41 19.07 -6.59
N ALA A 39 6.77 19.67 -7.61
CA ALA A 39 7.42 20.53 -8.60
C ALA A 39 8.68 19.88 -9.21
N ARG A 40 8.52 18.64 -9.68
CA ARG A 40 9.58 17.80 -10.27
C ARG A 40 9.15 17.27 -11.62
N SER A 41 10.11 16.90 -12.47
CA SER A 41 9.75 16.32 -13.76
C SER A 41 9.13 14.92 -13.57
N PRO A 42 8.23 14.48 -14.48
CA PRO A 42 7.73 13.10 -14.46
C PRO A 42 8.86 12.04 -14.58
N GLY A 43 9.99 12.41 -15.20
CA GLY A 43 11.18 11.55 -15.27
C GLY A 43 11.80 11.33 -13.89
N ASP A 44 12.04 12.42 -13.14
CA ASP A 44 12.62 12.34 -11.78
C ASP A 44 11.75 11.51 -10.83
N VAL A 45 10.43 11.68 -10.93
CA VAL A 45 9.47 10.92 -10.12
C VAL A 45 9.48 9.45 -10.50
N ARG A 46 9.47 9.12 -11.80
CA ARG A 46 9.57 7.74 -12.27
C ARG A 46 10.85 7.07 -11.78
N ASP A 47 11.98 7.77 -11.87
CA ASP A 47 13.26 7.25 -11.40
C ASP A 47 13.27 7.05 -9.88
N SER A 48 12.57 7.93 -9.13
CA SER A 48 12.40 7.78 -7.68
C SER A 48 11.50 6.59 -7.32
N PHE A 49 10.36 6.42 -8.02
CA PHE A 49 9.50 5.26 -7.87
C PHE A 49 10.26 3.96 -8.16
N GLN A 50 11.10 3.93 -9.20
CA GLN A 50 11.93 2.78 -9.51
C GLN A 50 12.92 2.47 -8.39
N ARG A 51 13.65 3.47 -7.88
CA ARG A 51 14.59 3.25 -6.75
C ARG A 51 13.88 2.82 -5.47
N LEU A 52 12.70 3.35 -5.20
CA LEU A 52 11.86 2.92 -4.08
C LEU A 52 11.37 1.48 -4.27
N ALA A 53 11.11 1.05 -5.51
CA ALA A 53 10.76 -0.33 -5.81
C ALA A 53 11.96 -1.28 -5.67
N ASP A 54 13.12 -0.89 -6.18
CA ASP A 54 14.38 -1.64 -5.99
C ASP A 54 14.73 -1.78 -4.49
N GLY A 55 14.34 -0.81 -3.67
CA GLY A 55 14.46 -0.81 -2.22
C GLY A 55 13.32 -1.51 -1.47
N HIS A 56 12.42 -2.23 -2.15
CA HIS A 56 11.30 -2.96 -1.55
C HIS A 56 10.33 -2.05 -0.74
N ILE A 57 10.17 -0.80 -1.16
CA ILE A 57 9.25 0.17 -0.55
C ILE A 57 7.95 0.29 -1.34
N LEU A 58 8.03 0.16 -2.67
CA LEU A 58 6.90 0.21 -3.59
C LEU A 58 6.91 -1.03 -4.49
N VAL A 59 5.76 -1.38 -5.03
CA VAL A 59 5.62 -2.30 -6.16
C VAL A 59 5.05 -1.51 -7.32
N LEU A 60 5.64 -1.62 -8.51
CA LEU A 60 5.22 -0.86 -9.68
C LEU A 60 4.47 -1.73 -10.68
N GLN A 61 3.51 -1.12 -11.39
CA GLN A 61 2.83 -1.71 -12.52
C GLN A 61 3.80 -1.86 -13.69
N LYS A 62 3.86 -3.08 -14.26
CA LYS A 62 4.72 -3.38 -15.41
C LYS A 62 4.31 -2.52 -16.60
N GLY A 63 5.29 -1.83 -17.20
CA GLY A 63 5.10 -1.01 -18.40
C GLY A 63 4.81 0.47 -18.11
N SER A 64 3.89 0.80 -17.20
CA SER A 64 3.58 2.20 -16.87
C SER A 64 4.57 2.82 -15.87
N GLY A 65 5.07 2.01 -14.93
CA GLY A 65 5.87 2.49 -13.79
C GLY A 65 5.04 3.20 -12.71
N GLU A 66 3.72 3.16 -12.81
CA GLU A 66 2.81 3.65 -11.78
C GLU A 66 2.82 2.72 -10.56
N ILE A 67 2.41 3.22 -9.40
CA ILE A 67 2.35 2.40 -8.18
C ILE A 67 1.26 1.33 -8.33
N LEU A 68 1.62 0.07 -8.06
CA LEU A 68 0.69 -1.04 -7.86
C LEU A 68 0.41 -1.25 -6.37
N MET A 69 1.46 -1.20 -5.55
CA MET A 69 1.37 -1.36 -4.10
C MET A 69 2.28 -0.37 -3.38
N ALA A 70 1.78 0.24 -2.31
CA ALA A 70 2.56 0.93 -1.30
C ALA A 70 2.09 0.42 0.06
N ASN A 71 2.67 -0.69 0.52
CA ASN A 71 2.13 -1.45 1.65
C ASN A 71 1.89 -0.55 2.87
N PRO A 72 0.68 -0.59 3.45
CA PRO A 72 -0.33 -1.64 3.28
C PRO A 72 -1.34 -1.43 2.14
N PHE A 73 -1.22 -0.40 1.32
CA PHE A 73 -2.22 -0.06 0.30
C PHE A 73 -2.00 -0.75 -1.04
N SER A 74 -3.10 -1.12 -1.68
CA SER A 74 -3.20 -1.56 -3.07
C SER A 74 -3.77 -0.43 -3.93
N ALA A 75 -3.19 -0.23 -5.13
CA ALA A 75 -3.72 0.69 -6.13
C ALA A 75 -4.94 0.11 -6.88
N VAL A 76 -5.12 -1.21 -6.81
CA VAL A 76 -6.20 -1.92 -7.50
C VAL A 76 -7.18 -2.54 -6.49
N PRO A 77 -8.46 -2.70 -6.85
CA PRO A 77 -9.41 -3.41 -6.00
C PRO A 77 -8.93 -4.82 -5.67
N THR A 78 -9.02 -5.20 -4.40
CA THR A 78 -8.73 -6.55 -3.90
C THR A 78 -9.92 -7.07 -3.09
N PRO A 79 -9.95 -8.37 -2.75
CA PRO A 79 -10.94 -8.90 -1.81
C PRO A 79 -10.83 -8.35 -0.38
N PHE A 80 -9.93 -7.41 -0.09
CA PHE A 80 -9.66 -6.88 1.26
C PHE A 80 -9.95 -5.37 1.32
N LEU A 81 -11.24 -5.03 1.30
CA LEU A 81 -11.72 -3.65 1.37
C LEU A 81 -11.73 -3.16 2.82
N VAL A 82 -11.10 -2.02 3.09
CA VAL A 82 -11.05 -1.38 4.40
C VAL A 82 -11.81 -0.06 4.36
N LYS A 83 -12.79 0.10 5.25
CA LYS A 83 -13.55 1.35 5.44
C LYS A 83 -13.11 2.00 6.74
N ALA A 84 -12.45 3.14 6.65
CA ALA A 84 -11.90 3.88 7.79
C ALA A 84 -11.98 5.40 7.55
N GLY A 85 -12.35 6.17 8.57
CA GLY A 85 -12.34 7.64 8.49
C GLY A 85 -13.21 8.24 7.38
N GLY A 86 -14.29 7.57 6.98
CA GLY A 86 -15.15 8.01 5.86
C GLY A 86 -14.60 7.72 4.47
N ARG A 87 -13.49 6.98 4.37
CA ARG A 87 -12.84 6.57 3.12
C ARG A 87 -12.79 5.05 2.99
N SER A 88 -12.49 4.61 1.77
CA SER A 88 -12.29 3.22 1.42
C SER A 88 -10.88 3.03 0.89
N TYR A 89 -10.24 1.93 1.29
CA TYR A 89 -8.89 1.54 0.91
C TYR A 89 -8.89 0.06 0.56
N TYR A 90 -7.94 -0.39 -0.25
CA TYR A 90 -7.72 -1.82 -0.49
C TYR A 90 -6.38 -2.23 0.11
N GLY A 91 -6.36 -3.33 0.86
CA GLY A 91 -5.13 -4.00 1.28
C GLY A 91 -4.71 -5.06 0.26
N ASN A 92 -3.41 -5.35 0.11
CA ASN A 92 -2.96 -6.41 -0.80
C ASN A 92 -3.30 -7.81 -0.28
N CYS A 93 -3.40 -7.94 1.05
CA CYS A 93 -3.79 -9.16 1.75
C CYS A 93 -4.50 -8.81 3.07
N ILE A 94 -4.96 -9.82 3.81
CA ILE A 94 -5.60 -9.59 5.12
C ILE A 94 -4.64 -8.94 6.14
N TRP A 95 -3.35 -9.25 6.10
CA TRP A 95 -2.35 -8.61 6.96
C TRP A 95 -2.26 -7.11 6.69
N ASP A 96 -2.14 -6.73 5.41
CA ASP A 96 -2.12 -5.34 5.00
C ASP A 96 -3.43 -4.62 5.33
N ALA A 97 -4.57 -5.27 5.09
CA ALA A 97 -5.88 -4.70 5.41
C ALA A 97 -6.05 -4.39 6.90
N MET A 98 -5.47 -5.19 7.80
CA MET A 98 -5.39 -4.88 9.23
C MET A 98 -4.33 -3.81 9.56
N GLY A 99 -3.28 -3.70 8.74
CA GLY A 99 -2.26 -2.65 8.86
C GLY A 99 -2.78 -1.25 8.53
N ILE A 100 -3.73 -1.12 7.60
CA ILE A 100 -4.34 0.17 7.22
C ILE A 100 -4.92 0.93 8.44
N PRO A 101 -5.87 0.39 9.23
CA PRO A 101 -6.41 1.09 10.39
C PRO A 101 -5.36 1.39 11.47
N ALA A 102 -4.37 0.50 11.63
CA ALA A 102 -3.26 0.72 12.56
C ALA A 102 -2.42 1.95 12.14
N MET A 103 -2.14 2.10 10.85
CA MET A 103 -1.38 3.22 10.31
C MET A 103 -2.19 4.52 10.29
N LEU A 104 -3.48 4.46 9.97
CA LEU A 104 -4.40 5.61 10.03
C LEU A 104 -4.72 6.04 11.47
N LYS A 105 -4.49 5.16 12.46
CA LYS A 105 -4.93 5.32 13.86
C LYS A 105 -6.44 5.58 13.95
N GLN A 106 -7.21 4.81 13.17
CA GLN A 106 -8.66 4.93 13.06
C GLN A 106 -9.34 3.58 13.22
N ASP A 107 -10.57 3.62 13.72
CA ASP A 107 -11.47 2.48 13.68
C ASP A 107 -11.83 2.15 12.24
N ALA A 108 -12.04 0.85 11.97
CA ALA A 108 -12.34 0.39 10.63
C ALA A 108 -13.24 -0.85 10.61
N VAL A 109 -13.90 -1.02 9.47
CA VAL A 109 -14.52 -2.27 9.05
C VAL A 109 -13.72 -2.81 7.86
N ILE A 110 -13.33 -4.07 7.93
CA ILE A 110 -12.60 -4.78 6.88
C ILE A 110 -13.55 -5.83 6.31
N GLU A 111 -13.86 -5.72 5.02
CA GLU A 111 -14.61 -6.70 4.26
C GLU A 111 -13.60 -7.63 3.57
N ALA A 112 -13.71 -8.92 3.88
CA ALA A 112 -12.88 -9.98 3.33
C ALA A 112 -13.75 -11.22 2.97
N SER A 113 -13.12 -12.26 2.43
CA SER A 113 -13.78 -13.54 2.18
C SER A 113 -12.82 -14.71 2.39
N CYS A 114 -13.33 -15.91 2.73
CA CYS A 114 -12.48 -17.10 2.81
C CYS A 114 -11.87 -17.38 1.44
N GLY A 115 -10.55 -17.52 1.36
CA GLY A 115 -9.88 -17.97 0.13
C GLY A 115 -10.29 -19.38 -0.32
N CYS A 116 -10.94 -20.16 0.55
CA CYS A 116 -11.37 -21.52 0.31
C CYS A 116 -12.75 -21.65 -0.36
N CYS A 117 -13.72 -20.86 0.10
CA CYS A 117 -15.14 -21.02 -0.23
C CYS A 117 -15.86 -19.69 -0.47
N SER A 118 -15.13 -18.57 -0.44
CA SER A 118 -15.64 -17.21 -0.64
C SER A 118 -16.71 -16.76 0.36
N THR A 119 -16.90 -17.47 1.48
CA THR A 119 -17.78 -17.00 2.56
C THR A 119 -17.30 -15.64 3.06
N ALA A 120 -18.21 -14.67 3.14
CA ALA A 120 -17.91 -13.33 3.60
C ALA A 120 -17.36 -13.35 5.04
N MET A 121 -16.30 -12.59 5.28
CA MET A 121 -15.65 -12.43 6.57
C MET A 121 -15.54 -10.93 6.84
N ASN A 122 -16.28 -10.43 7.82
CA ASN A 122 -16.22 -9.02 8.21
C ASN A 122 -15.45 -8.91 9.51
N LEU A 123 -14.41 -8.09 9.51
CA LEU A 123 -13.61 -7.80 10.70
C LEU A 123 -13.84 -6.35 11.12
N LYS A 124 -13.79 -6.10 12.43
CA LYS A 124 -13.93 -4.76 12.99
C LYS A 124 -12.70 -4.45 13.83
N VAL A 125 -12.11 -3.28 13.59
CA VAL A 125 -11.04 -2.73 14.43
C VAL A 125 -11.63 -1.56 15.21
N THR A 126 -11.53 -1.62 16.54
CA THR A 126 -11.98 -0.56 17.45
C THR A 126 -10.89 -0.27 18.47
N ASN A 127 -10.51 1.00 18.61
CA ASN A 127 -9.45 1.46 19.51
C ASN A 127 -8.14 0.67 19.33
N GLY A 128 -7.76 0.42 18.07
CA GLY A 128 -6.54 -0.32 17.72
C GLY A 128 -6.58 -1.83 18.01
N SER A 129 -7.72 -2.37 18.43
CA SER A 129 -7.89 -3.80 18.71
C SER A 129 -8.84 -4.44 17.72
N LEU A 130 -8.51 -5.65 17.26
CA LEU A 130 -9.39 -6.48 16.46
C LEU A 130 -10.52 -7.02 17.35
N GLY A 131 -11.77 -6.86 16.91
CA GLY A 131 -12.93 -7.49 17.54
C GLY A 131 -12.88 -9.02 17.41
N GLU A 132 -13.83 -9.69 18.05
CA GLU A 132 -13.95 -11.15 17.94
C GLU A 132 -14.17 -11.56 16.47
N ALA A 133 -13.27 -12.38 15.96
CA ALA A 133 -13.31 -12.93 14.61
C ALA A 133 -12.74 -14.34 14.62
N HIS A 134 -13.38 -15.24 13.87
CA HIS A 134 -12.89 -16.61 13.70
C HIS A 134 -12.33 -16.79 12.29
N GLY A 135 -11.09 -17.26 12.20
CA GLY A 135 -10.44 -17.49 10.91
C GLY A 135 -8.97 -17.87 11.08
N ILE A 136 -8.36 -18.26 9.97
CA ILE A 136 -6.92 -18.55 9.88
C ILE A 136 -6.37 -17.62 8.81
N VAL A 137 -5.32 -16.88 9.16
CA VAL A 137 -4.51 -16.16 8.16
C VAL A 137 -3.47 -17.13 7.63
N HIS A 138 -3.47 -17.35 6.31
CA HIS A 138 -2.51 -18.23 5.65
C HIS A 138 -1.49 -17.40 4.87
N PHE A 139 -0.22 -17.54 5.22
CA PHE A 139 0.90 -17.02 4.46
C PHE A 139 1.51 -18.16 3.64
N ALA A 140 1.23 -18.18 2.33
CA ALA A 140 1.65 -19.27 1.46
C ALA A 140 3.17 -19.37 1.28
N ILE A 141 3.86 -18.24 1.41
CA ILE A 141 5.30 -18.09 1.18
C ILE A 141 5.94 -17.48 2.46
N PRO A 142 7.11 -17.95 2.90
CA PRO A 142 7.83 -17.33 4.02
C PRO A 142 8.17 -15.87 3.72
N ALA A 143 8.13 -15.01 4.73
CA ALA A 143 8.32 -13.57 4.56
C ALA A 143 9.65 -13.18 3.88
N ALA A 144 10.71 -13.97 4.05
CA ALA A 144 11.99 -13.78 3.40
C ALA A 144 11.93 -13.88 1.86
N HIS A 145 10.89 -14.52 1.31
CA HIS A 145 10.70 -14.78 -0.11
C HIS A 145 9.56 -13.96 -0.73
N TRP A 146 8.92 -13.05 0.03
CA TRP A 146 7.81 -12.26 -0.51
C TRP A 146 8.22 -11.41 -1.71
N TRP A 147 9.44 -10.87 -1.71
CA TRP A 147 9.92 -10.01 -2.80
C TRP A 147 10.49 -10.79 -4.00
N ASP A 148 10.58 -12.12 -3.91
CA ASP A 148 10.94 -12.94 -5.09
C ASP A 148 9.85 -12.79 -6.17
N ASP A 149 8.59 -12.76 -5.75
CA ASP A 149 7.43 -12.38 -6.55
C ASP A 149 6.22 -12.07 -5.65
N ILE A 150 6.10 -10.80 -5.25
CA ILE A 150 5.04 -10.37 -4.31
C ILE A 150 3.66 -10.29 -4.97
N VAL A 151 3.63 -10.31 -6.31
CA VAL A 151 2.39 -10.18 -7.10
C VAL A 151 1.84 -11.56 -7.50
N PHE A 152 2.67 -12.61 -7.43
CA PHE A 152 2.35 -13.98 -7.89
C PHE A 152 2.01 -14.01 -9.40
N ASN A 153 2.93 -13.50 -10.24
CA ASN A 153 2.79 -13.39 -11.70
C ASN A 153 3.46 -14.53 -12.49
#